data_AF-A0A7M3X099-F1
#
_entry.id   AF-A0A7M3X099-F1
#
_cell.length_a   1.000
_cell.length_b   1.000
_cell.length_c   1.000
_cell.angle_alpha   90.00
_cell.angle_beta   90.00
_cell.angle_gamma   90.00
#
_symmetry.space_group_name_H-M   'P 1'
#
loop_
_entity.id
_entity.type
_entity.pdbx_description
1 polymer ?
#
loop_
_entity_poly.entity_id
_entity_poly.type
_entity_poly.pdbx_seq_one_letter_code
_entity_poly.pdbx_strand_id
1 'polypeptide(L)' 'GSIASESQGDGGFGYDPIFIPADLDEDGEPLPPDVLGAVSTHGKTFGAVEVDLKHRFSHRRRALEDLMRQFPSPGTER' A
#
# COMPACT_ATOMS: atom_id res chain seq x y z
N GLY A 1 6.21 -5.22 4.77
CA GLY A 1 5.33 -6.35 4.41
C GLY A 1 6.07 -7.65 4.53
N SER A 2 5.35 -8.76 4.46
CA SER A 2 5.85 -10.14 4.57
C SER A 2 5.19 -11.03 3.50
N ILE A 3 5.67 -12.26 3.37
CA ILE A 3 5.11 -13.27 2.45
C ILE A 3 4.34 -14.29 3.28
N ALA A 4 3.10 -14.57 2.88
CA ALA A 4 2.27 -15.59 3.50
C ALA A 4 2.81 -16.99 3.23
N SER A 5 2.61 -17.90 4.18
CA SER A 5 2.98 -19.32 4.03
C SER A 5 2.13 -20.06 3.00
N GLU A 6 0.95 -19.53 2.68
CA GLU A 6 0.01 -20.06 1.70
C GLU A 6 -0.67 -18.92 0.94
N SER A 7 -1.14 -19.20 -0.27
CA SER A 7 -1.91 -18.22 -1.05
C SER A 7 -3.29 -18.02 -0.44
N GLN A 8 -3.70 -16.77 -0.28
CA GLN A 8 -5.00 -16.38 0.26
C GLN A 8 -5.73 -15.46 -0.73
N GLY A 9 -7.00 -15.81 -1.01
CA GLY A 9 -7.88 -15.05 -1.91
C GLY A 9 -7.50 -15.12 -3.39
N ASP A 10 -8.39 -14.64 -4.24
CA ASP A 10 -8.33 -14.64 -5.70
C ASP A 10 -8.31 -13.23 -6.31
N GLY A 11 -8.32 -12.20 -5.47
CA GLY A 11 -8.30 -10.80 -5.88
C GLY A 11 -6.93 -10.32 -6.35
N GLY A 12 -6.93 -9.27 -7.16
CA GLY A 12 -5.70 -8.62 -7.63
C GLY A 12 -4.99 -9.35 -8.77
N PHE A 13 -3.66 -9.23 -8.84
CA PHE A 13 -2.80 -9.85 -9.85
C PHE A 13 -1.38 -10.10 -9.32
N GLY A 14 -0.62 -10.98 -9.98
CA GLY A 14 0.77 -11.24 -9.63
C GLY A 14 0.92 -11.82 -8.23
N TYR A 15 1.64 -11.11 -7.35
CA TYR A 15 1.97 -11.57 -5.99
C TYR A 15 0.90 -11.24 -4.95
N ASP A 16 -0.21 -10.61 -5.34
CA ASP A 16 -1.26 -10.22 -4.40
C ASP A 16 -1.76 -11.38 -3.53
N PRO A 17 -1.96 -12.62 -4.03
CA PRO A 17 -2.41 -13.73 -3.20
C PRO A 17 -1.44 -14.16 -2.11
N ILE A 18 -0.17 -13.73 -2.13
CA ILE A 18 0.86 -14.14 -1.15
C ILE A 18 1.50 -12.98 -0.39
N PHE A 19 1.26 -11.73 -0.81
CA PHE A 19 1.90 -10.56 -0.22
C PHE A 19 1.04 -9.96 0.89
N ILE A 20 1.58 -9.91 2.11
CA ILE A 20 0.98 -9.25 3.27
C ILE A 20 1.62 -7.87 3.42
N PRO A 21 0.89 -6.76 3.23
CA PRO A 21 1.46 -5.42 3.41
C PRO A 21 1.80 -5.15 4.88
N ALA A 22 2.68 -4.16 5.12
CA ALA A 22 2.78 -3.59 6.46
C ALA A 22 1.56 -2.71 6.73
N ASP A 23 1.11 -2.68 7.98
CA ASP A 23 0.08 -1.77 8.43
C ASP A 23 0.53 -0.32 8.30
N LEU A 24 -0.42 0.60 8.15
CA LEU A 24 -0.14 2.03 7.98
C LEU A 24 -0.65 2.84 9.17
N ASP A 25 0.06 3.90 9.53
CA ASP A 25 -0.41 4.91 10.49
C ASP A 25 -1.44 5.88 9.86
N GLU A 26 -1.79 6.94 10.61
CA GLU A 26 -2.77 7.94 10.19
C GLU A 26 -2.29 8.78 8.99
N ASP A 27 -0.98 8.99 8.88
CA ASP A 27 -0.34 9.69 7.76
C ASP A 27 -0.14 8.76 6.54
N GLY A 28 -0.47 7.48 6.73
CA GLY A 28 -0.29 6.43 5.76
C GLY A 28 1.12 5.86 5.79
N GLU A 29 2.03 6.22 6.67
CA GLU A 29 3.38 5.66 6.66
C GLU A 29 3.40 4.20 7.15
N PRO A 30 4.28 3.34 6.58
CA PRO A 30 4.30 1.94 6.94
C PRO A 30 4.90 1.74 8.33
N LEU A 31 4.18 1.00 9.17
CA LEU A 31 4.57 0.68 10.53
C LEU A 31 5.45 -0.58 10.59
N PRO A 32 6.20 -0.76 11.69
CA PRO A 32 6.94 -1.99 11.94
C PRO A 32 6.05 -3.24 11.93
N PRO A 33 6.62 -4.43 11.66
CA PRO A 33 5.91 -5.69 11.85
C PRO A 33 5.34 -5.79 13.27
N ASP A 34 4.18 -6.45 13.39
CA ASP A 34 3.48 -6.69 14.65
C ASP A 34 2.89 -5.45 15.35
N VAL A 35 2.88 -4.29 14.68
CA VAL A 35 2.18 -3.08 15.14
C VAL A 35 0.90 -2.90 14.32
N LEU A 36 -0.25 -2.85 14.98
CA LEU A 36 -1.52 -2.52 14.34
C LEU A 36 -1.59 -1.03 14.04
N GLY A 37 -1.81 -0.70 12.76
CA GLY A 37 -1.97 0.66 12.28
C GLY A 37 -3.42 1.12 12.18
N ALA A 38 -3.62 2.40 11.86
CA ALA A 38 -4.92 2.96 11.50
C ALA A 38 -5.51 2.30 10.24
N VAL A 39 -4.65 1.78 9.37
CA VAL A 39 -5.03 0.95 8.21
C VAL A 39 -4.31 -0.38 8.29
N SER A 40 -5.05 -1.47 8.45
CA SER A 40 -4.50 -2.82 8.64
C SER A 40 -5.18 -3.85 7.74
N THR A 41 -4.40 -4.75 7.15
CA THR A 41 -4.95 -5.97 6.53
C THR A 41 -5.14 -7.09 7.54
N HIS A 42 -4.78 -6.88 8.80
CA HIS A 42 -4.84 -7.88 9.87
C HIS A 42 -4.09 -9.18 9.50
N GLY A 43 -2.95 -9.03 8.82
CA GLY A 43 -2.14 -10.15 8.36
C GLY A 43 -2.68 -10.87 7.10
N LYS A 44 -3.76 -10.38 6.49
CA LYS A 44 -4.26 -10.91 5.21
C LYS A 44 -3.41 -10.42 4.04
N THR A 45 -3.32 -11.27 3.02
CA THR A 45 -2.67 -10.89 1.76
C THR A 45 -3.51 -9.90 0.97
N PHE A 46 -2.89 -9.21 0.00
CA PHE A 46 -3.63 -8.35 -0.91
C PHE A 46 -4.68 -9.06 -1.77
N GLY A 47 -4.53 -10.37 -1.99
CA GLY A 47 -5.51 -11.17 -2.71
C GLY A 47 -6.76 -11.50 -1.89
N ALA A 48 -6.67 -11.41 -0.56
CA ALA A 48 -7.74 -11.73 0.38
C ALA A 48 -8.42 -10.49 1.00
N VAL A 49 -8.12 -9.28 0.52
CA VAL A 49 -8.73 -8.03 0.99
C VAL A 49 -9.49 -7.33 -0.13
N GLU A 50 -10.54 -6.60 0.25
CA GLU A 50 -11.32 -5.78 -0.67
C GLU A 50 -10.45 -4.74 -1.39
N VAL A 51 -10.81 -4.44 -2.63
CA VAL A 51 -10.06 -3.51 -3.49
C VAL A 51 -9.92 -2.12 -2.88
N ASP A 52 -10.96 -1.65 -2.18
CA ASP A 52 -10.94 -0.35 -1.50
C ASP A 52 -9.94 -0.30 -0.36
N LEU A 53 -9.81 -1.40 0.40
CA LEU A 53 -8.80 -1.51 1.44
C LEU A 53 -7.41 -1.51 0.80
N LYS A 54 -7.20 -2.30 -0.26
CA LYS A 54 -5.94 -2.33 -1.02
C LYS A 54 -5.53 -0.96 -1.55
N HIS A 55 -6.47 -0.16 -2.03
CA HIS A 55 -6.19 1.18 -2.55
C HIS A 55 -5.56 2.11 -1.50
N ARG A 56 -5.86 1.92 -0.21
CA ARG A 56 -5.25 2.69 0.89
C ARG A 56 -3.76 2.36 1.08
N PHE A 57 -3.34 1.14 0.73
CA PHE A 57 -1.94 0.70 0.78
C PHE A 57 -1.16 0.98 -0.50
N SER A 58 -1.77 1.63 -1.50
CA SER A 58 -1.22 1.68 -2.85
C SER A 58 0.05 2.54 -2.94
N HIS A 59 1.21 1.88 -2.99
CA HIS A 59 2.51 2.45 -3.33
C HIS A 59 2.49 3.30 -4.61
N ARG A 60 1.62 2.94 -5.58
CA ARG A 60 1.46 3.70 -6.82
C ARG A 60 1.02 5.13 -6.55
N ARG A 61 0.09 5.34 -5.61
CA ARG A 61 -0.38 6.68 -5.26
C ARG A 61 0.76 7.51 -4.68
N ARG A 62 1.51 6.95 -3.72
CA ARG A 62 2.65 7.66 -3.11
C ARG A 62 3.76 7.96 -4.10
N ALA A 63 4.09 7.00 -4.97
CA ALA A 63 5.07 7.23 -6.03
C ALA A 63 4.62 8.32 -7.00
N LEU A 64 3.32 8.40 -7.32
CA LEU A 64 2.77 9.50 -8.13
C LEU A 64 2.77 10.83 -7.39
N GLU A 65 2.38 10.87 -6.12
CA GLU A 65 2.43 12.09 -5.29
C GLU A 65 3.86 12.60 -5.13
N ASP A 66 4.82 11.71 -4.89
CA ASP A 66 6.24 12.05 -4.80
C ASP A 66 6.78 12.54 -6.15
N LEU A 67 6.45 11.85 -7.24
CA LEU A 67 6.79 12.28 -8.59
C LEU A 67 6.24 13.69 -8.89
N MET A 68 4.99 13.97 -8.52
CA MET A 68 4.38 15.29 -8.70
C MET A 68 5.08 16.39 -7.90
N ARG A 69 5.58 16.10 -6.70
CA ARG A 69 6.36 17.06 -5.90
C ARG A 69 7.72 17.40 -6.52
N GLN A 70 8.28 16.49 -7.31
CA GLN A 70 9.57 16.71 -7.99
C GLN A 70 9.44 17.59 -9.25
N PHE A 71 8.23 17.79 -9.79
CA PHE A 71 8.03 18.68 -10.92
C PHE A 71 7.97 20.15 -10.47
N PRO A 72 8.73 21.06 -11.11
CA PRO A 72 8.61 22.48 -10.84
C PRO A 72 7.19 22.97 -11.21
N SER A 73 6.68 23.93 -10.45
CA SER A 73 5.39 24.55 -10.73
C SER A 73 5.37 25.10 -12.16
N PRO A 74 4.36 24.79 -13.00
CA PRO A 74 4.23 25.41 -14.31
C PRO A 74 3.90 26.90 -14.11
N GLY A 75 4.93 27.74 -14.03
CA GLY A 75 4.74 29.18 -13.79
C GLY A 75 5.91 29.91 -13.13
N THR A 76 7.14 29.70 -13.57
CA THR A 76 8.21 30.69 -13.36
C THR A 76 9.13 30.71 -14.57
N GLU A 77 8.59 31.15 -15.71
CA GLU A 77 9.40 31.79 -16.74
C GLU A 77 9.05 33.28 -16.70
N ARG A 78 10.07 34.11 -16.41
CA ARG A 78 10.05 35.56 -16.56
C ARG A 78 10.35 35.95 -17.99
#